data_AF-A0A7V2SVE0-F1
#
_entry.id   AF-A0A7V2SVE0-F1
#
_cell.length_a   1.000
_cell.length_b   1.000
_cell.length_c   1.000
_cell.angle_alpha   90.00
_cell.angle_beta   90.00
_cell.angle_gamma   90.00
#
_symmetry.space_group_name_H-M   'P 1'
#
loop_
_entity.id
_entity.type
_entity.pdbx_description
1 polymer ?
#
loop_
_entity_poly.entity_id
_entity_poly.type
_entity_poly.pdbx_seq_one_letter_code
_entity_poly.pdbx_strand_id
1 'polypeptide(L)'
;MLKRFIGALAAMAVLASVPAMALDKLVESVEKGCKKEIETYCKDVTPGQGRMLACFYAHSDKLSSQCEYALYDASAQLERFVAALTYIANECRDDLKEYCSGVRQGQGRLLKCLLENRKKLSSRCDTALTNVNAKIVEK
;
A
#
# COMPACT_ATOMS: atom_id res chain seq x y z
N MET A 1 -28.00 25.70 30.20
CA MET A 1 -26.77 24.88 30.01
C MET A 1 -26.80 24.03 28.71
N LEU A 2 -27.48 24.50 27.65
CA LEU A 2 -27.66 23.73 26.40
C LEU A 2 -27.14 24.49 25.16
N LYS A 3 -25.98 25.15 25.31
CA LYS A 3 -25.31 25.88 24.20
C LYS A 3 -23.82 25.52 24.04
N ARG A 4 -23.31 24.52 24.77
CA ARG A 4 -21.90 24.10 24.74
C ARG A 4 -21.62 22.86 23.88
N PHE A 5 -22.63 22.24 23.25
CA PHE A 5 -22.48 20.97 22.53
C PHE A 5 -22.51 21.05 21.00
N ILE A 6 -22.56 22.25 20.41
CA ILE A 6 -22.59 22.41 18.94
C ILE A 6 -21.17 22.49 18.34
N GLY A 7 -20.13 22.70 19.16
CA GLY A 7 -18.76 22.97 18.68
C GLY A 7 -17.81 21.77 18.52
N ALA A 8 -18.23 20.53 18.77
CA ALA A 8 -17.32 19.37 18.81
C ALA A 8 -17.49 18.35 17.66
N LEU A 9 -18.44 18.57 16.74
CA LEU A 9 -18.73 17.61 15.66
C LEU A 9 -17.92 17.84 14.36
N ALA A 10 -17.08 18.87 14.29
CA ALA A 10 -16.38 19.27 13.06
C ALA A 10 -14.88 18.87 12.99
N ALA A 11 -14.35 18.06 13.91
CA ALA A 11 -12.91 17.75 13.97
C ALA A 11 -12.53 16.27 13.73
N MET A 12 -13.49 15.39 13.43
CA MET A 12 -13.22 13.94 13.24
C MET A 12 -13.60 13.41 11.85
N ALA A 13 -13.57 14.28 10.83
CA ALA A 13 -13.79 13.90 9.43
C ALA A 13 -12.53 14.09 8.56
N VAL A 14 -11.33 13.98 9.14
CA VAL A 14 -10.04 14.21 8.44
C VAL A 14 -9.36 12.90 7.99
N LEU A 15 -9.98 11.72 8.16
CA LEU A 15 -9.33 10.44 7.82
C LEU A 15 -9.73 9.82 6.47
N ALA A 16 -10.61 10.46 5.68
CA ALA A 16 -11.12 9.85 4.44
C ALA A 16 -10.36 10.20 3.15
N SER A 17 -9.23 10.92 3.21
CA SER A 17 -8.59 11.50 2.02
C SER A 17 -7.26 10.86 1.58
N VAL A 18 -6.99 9.59 1.94
CA VAL A 18 -5.80 8.88 1.41
C VAL A 18 -6.21 7.97 0.25
N PRO A 19 -5.65 8.11 -0.97
CA PRO A 19 -5.86 7.13 -2.02
C PRO A 19 -5.06 5.84 -1.70
N ALA A 20 -5.73 4.70 -1.55
CA ALA A 20 -5.16 3.39 -1.22
C ALA A 20 -4.77 2.54 -2.46
N MET A 21 -4.54 3.20 -3.61
CA MET A 21 -4.88 2.60 -4.91
C MET A 21 -3.95 1.51 -5.48
N ALA A 22 -2.85 1.16 -4.82
CA ALA A 22 -1.98 0.06 -5.29
C ALA A 22 -2.21 -1.27 -4.54
N LEU A 23 -2.60 -1.21 -3.27
CA LEU A 23 -2.83 -2.41 -2.45
C LEU A 23 -4.23 -3.00 -2.68
N ASP A 24 -5.17 -2.19 -3.15
CA ASP A 24 -6.57 -2.57 -3.35
C ASP A 24 -6.74 -3.78 -4.28
N LYS A 25 -5.97 -3.88 -5.37
CA LYS A 25 -6.05 -5.02 -6.29
C LYS A 25 -5.57 -6.33 -5.68
N LEU A 26 -4.50 -6.28 -4.88
CA LEU A 26 -4.00 -7.47 -4.17
C LEU A 26 -5.03 -7.90 -3.11
N VAL A 27 -5.57 -6.94 -2.37
CA VAL A 27 -6.60 -7.21 -1.35
C VAL A 27 -7.85 -7.81 -2.00
N GLU A 28 -8.34 -7.25 -3.10
CA GLU A 28 -9.49 -7.78 -3.83
C GLU A 28 -9.25 -9.22 -4.32
N SER A 29 -8.04 -9.52 -4.80
CA SER A 29 -7.66 -10.87 -5.24
C SER A 29 -7.72 -11.86 -4.07
N VAL A 30 -7.16 -11.50 -2.92
CA VAL A 30 -7.20 -12.33 -1.70
C VAL A 30 -8.62 -12.47 -1.17
N GLU A 31 -9.40 -11.40 -1.12
CA GLU A 31 -10.81 -11.44 -0.68
C GLU A 31 -11.65 -12.38 -1.55
N LYS A 32 -11.47 -12.33 -2.88
CA LYS A 32 -12.14 -13.24 -3.82
C LYS A 32 -11.68 -14.67 -3.64
N GLY A 33 -10.37 -14.90 -3.55
CA GLY A 33 -9.78 -16.23 -3.42
C GLY A 33 -10.09 -16.91 -2.08
N CYS A 34 -10.22 -16.12 -1.02
CA CYS A 34 -10.44 -16.57 0.35
C CYS A 34 -11.86 -16.31 0.88
N LYS A 35 -12.82 -16.02 0.00
CA LYS A 35 -14.18 -15.63 0.41
C LYS A 35 -14.79 -16.62 1.42
N LYS A 36 -14.65 -17.92 1.14
CA LYS A 36 -15.17 -18.98 2.01
C LYS A 36 -14.52 -18.94 3.39
N GLU A 37 -13.20 -18.79 3.45
CA GLU A 37 -12.42 -18.77 4.69
C GLU A 37 -12.71 -17.50 5.50
N ILE A 38 -12.91 -16.37 4.82
CA ILE A 38 -13.32 -15.11 5.45
C ILE A 38 -14.68 -15.29 6.12
N GLU A 39 -15.68 -15.79 5.40
CA GLU A 39 -17.04 -15.97 5.92
C GLU A 39 -17.12 -17.04 7.02
N THR A 40 -16.28 -18.08 6.95
CA THR A 40 -16.34 -19.22 7.87
C THR A 40 -15.49 -19.01 9.12
N TYR A 41 -14.26 -18.48 8.97
CA TYR A 41 -13.26 -18.44 10.03
C TYR A 41 -12.92 -17.02 10.49
N CYS A 42 -12.98 -16.02 9.60
CA CYS A 42 -12.49 -14.67 9.88
C CYS A 42 -13.58 -13.59 9.96
N LYS A 43 -14.86 -13.95 10.03
CA LYS A 43 -16.00 -13.01 9.94
C LYS A 43 -16.00 -11.89 11.01
N ASP A 44 -15.43 -12.17 12.18
CA ASP A 44 -15.38 -11.23 13.31
C ASP A 44 -14.05 -10.45 13.34
N VAL A 45 -13.17 -10.70 12.38
CA VAL A 45 -11.86 -10.04 12.29
C VAL A 45 -12.03 -8.68 11.63
N THR A 46 -11.74 -7.62 12.37
CA THR A 46 -11.71 -6.27 11.80
C THR A 46 -10.55 -6.15 10.79
N PRO A 47 -10.76 -5.74 9.53
CA PRO A 47 -9.69 -5.59 8.54
C PRO A 47 -8.59 -4.60 8.94
N GLY A 48 -7.40 -4.75 8.35
CA GLY A 48 -6.24 -3.89 8.57
C GLY A 48 -5.25 -4.37 9.65
N GLN A 49 -4.10 -3.69 9.74
CA GLN A 49 -3.02 -3.97 10.71
C GLN A 49 -2.58 -5.44 10.76
N GLY A 50 -2.67 -6.16 9.63
CA GLY A 50 -2.30 -7.58 9.55
C GLY A 50 -3.27 -8.55 10.23
N ARG A 51 -4.41 -8.11 10.77
CA ARG A 51 -5.34 -9.00 11.50
C ARG A 51 -5.95 -10.09 10.62
N MET A 52 -6.30 -9.77 9.38
CA MET A 52 -6.81 -10.78 8.42
C MET A 52 -5.74 -11.84 8.11
N LEU A 53 -4.50 -11.40 7.90
CA LEU A 53 -3.38 -12.32 7.66
C LEU A 53 -3.13 -13.22 8.88
N ALA A 54 -3.20 -12.67 10.09
CA ALA A 54 -3.11 -13.44 11.32
C ALA A 54 -4.24 -14.49 11.44
N CYS A 55 -5.45 -14.16 11.01
CA CYS A 55 -6.56 -15.12 10.97
C CYS A 55 -6.29 -16.26 9.98
N PHE A 56 -5.85 -15.95 8.75
CA PHE A 56 -5.49 -16.97 7.77
C PHE A 56 -4.35 -17.86 8.28
N TYR A 57 -3.35 -17.29 8.95
CA TYR A 57 -2.27 -18.04 9.57
C TYR A 57 -2.76 -18.98 10.68
N ALA A 58 -3.68 -18.53 11.53
CA ALA A 58 -4.26 -19.35 12.61
C ALA A 58 -5.15 -20.50 12.08
N HIS A 59 -5.61 -20.42 10.83
CA HIS A 59 -6.45 -21.41 10.16
C HIS A 59 -5.78 -21.99 8.91
N SER A 60 -4.45 -22.00 8.85
CA SER A 60 -3.70 -22.40 7.66
C SER A 60 -4.01 -23.83 7.21
N ASP A 61 -4.34 -24.72 8.13
CA ASP A 61 -4.74 -26.11 7.88
C ASP A 61 -6.15 -26.26 7.26
N LYS A 62 -6.92 -25.16 7.21
CA LYS A 62 -8.33 -25.14 6.78
C LYS A 62 -8.56 -24.30 5.54
N LEU A 63 -7.51 -23.75 4.95
CA LEU A 63 -7.60 -22.94 3.74
C LEU A 63 -7.89 -23.84 2.54
N SER A 64 -8.80 -23.42 1.67
CA SER A 64 -8.93 -24.04 0.35
C SER A 64 -7.71 -23.75 -0.51
N SER A 65 -7.42 -24.64 -1.47
CA SER A 65 -6.31 -24.43 -2.44
C SER A 65 -6.47 -23.12 -3.23
N GLN A 66 -7.71 -22.66 -3.42
CA GLN A 66 -7.97 -21.36 -4.05
C GLN A 66 -7.50 -20.20 -3.16
N CYS A 67 -7.78 -20.24 -1.87
CA CYS A 67 -7.33 -19.24 -0.92
C CYS A 67 -5.81 -19.27 -0.75
N GLU A 68 -5.22 -20.46 -0.60
CA GLU A 68 -3.76 -20.63 -0.53
C GLU A 68 -3.06 -20.03 -1.75
N TYR A 69 -3.57 -20.31 -2.96
CA TYR A 69 -3.03 -19.75 -4.18
C TYR A 69 -3.16 -18.22 -4.22
N ALA A 70 -4.30 -17.67 -3.82
CA ALA A 70 -4.51 -16.22 -3.79
C ALA A 70 -3.56 -15.52 -2.81
N LEU A 71 -3.34 -16.11 -1.62
CA LEU A 71 -2.38 -15.61 -0.64
C LEU A 71 -0.94 -15.67 -1.16
N TYR A 72 -0.56 -16.78 -1.81
CA TYR A 72 0.76 -16.94 -2.41
C TYR A 72 1.02 -15.98 -3.56
N ASP A 73 0.05 -15.80 -4.47
CA ASP A 73 0.21 -14.86 -5.58
C ASP A 73 0.29 -13.42 -5.06
N ALA A 74 -0.53 -13.06 -4.07
CA ALA A 74 -0.46 -11.75 -3.43
C ALA A 74 0.91 -11.50 -2.75
N SER A 75 1.48 -12.50 -2.07
CA SER A 75 2.82 -12.36 -1.47
C SER A 75 3.90 -12.18 -2.54
N ALA A 76 3.86 -12.98 -3.62
CA ALA A 76 4.82 -12.86 -4.71
C ALA A 76 4.73 -11.49 -5.42
N GLN A 77 3.51 -10.96 -5.61
CA GLN A 77 3.32 -9.62 -6.17
C GLN A 77 3.86 -8.53 -5.25
N LEU A 78 3.62 -8.64 -3.94
CA LEU A 78 4.12 -7.69 -2.95
C LEU A 78 5.66 -7.68 -2.91
N GLU A 79 6.29 -8.85 -2.96
CA GLU A 79 7.75 -8.96 -3.00
C GLU A 79 8.36 -8.27 -4.22
N ARG A 80 7.78 -8.49 -5.42
CA ARG A 80 8.22 -7.80 -6.65
C ARG A 80 8.09 -6.29 -6.52
N PHE A 81 7.00 -5.82 -5.91
CA PHE A 81 6.79 -4.39 -5.67
C PHE A 81 7.84 -3.81 -4.71
N VAL A 82 8.13 -4.48 -3.59
CA VAL A 82 9.17 -4.06 -2.65
C VAL A 82 10.55 -4.04 -3.30
N ALA A 83 10.86 -5.03 -4.14
CA ALA A 83 12.11 -5.06 -4.90
C ALA A 83 12.23 -3.85 -5.85
N ALA A 84 11.15 -3.51 -6.57
CA ALA A 84 11.11 -2.34 -7.44
C ALA A 84 11.31 -1.03 -6.65
N LEU A 85 10.66 -0.87 -5.50
CA LEU A 85 10.85 0.30 -4.65
C LEU A 85 12.27 0.41 -4.10
N THR A 86 12.87 -0.71 -3.71
CA THR A 86 14.25 -0.77 -3.23
C THR A 86 15.23 -0.35 -4.32
N TYR A 87 15.02 -0.82 -5.54
CA TYR A 87 15.79 -0.41 -6.70
C TYR A 87 15.69 1.11 -6.92
N ILE A 88 14.48 1.69 -6.97
CA ILE A 88 14.29 3.14 -7.09
C ILE A 88 15.02 3.89 -5.97
N ALA A 89 14.86 3.46 -4.71
CA ALA A 89 15.48 4.13 -3.57
C ALA A 89 17.01 4.16 -3.66
N ASN A 90 17.63 3.08 -4.18
CA ASN A 90 19.07 2.99 -4.37
C ASN A 90 19.57 3.83 -5.54
N GLU A 91 18.85 3.81 -6.66
CA GLU A 91 19.22 4.54 -7.88
C GLU A 91 18.98 6.04 -7.76
N CYS A 92 17.99 6.45 -6.97
CA CYS A 92 17.56 7.83 -6.75
C CYS A 92 18.05 8.44 -5.42
N ARG A 93 18.98 7.79 -4.71
CA ARG A 93 19.37 8.18 -3.34
C ARG A 93 19.77 9.65 -3.23
N ASP A 94 20.64 10.12 -4.13
CA ASP A 94 21.16 11.49 -4.10
C ASP A 94 20.09 12.49 -4.56
N ASP A 95 19.30 12.13 -5.57
CA ASP A 95 18.16 12.92 -6.03
C ASP A 95 17.07 13.09 -4.96
N LEU A 96 16.79 12.03 -4.18
CA LEU A 96 15.88 12.08 -3.04
C LEU A 96 16.38 13.04 -1.95
N LYS A 97 17.68 13.06 -1.70
CA LYS A 97 18.29 13.96 -0.72
C LYS A 97 18.23 15.41 -1.19
N GLU A 98 18.55 15.65 -2.46
CA GLU A 98 18.60 16.98 -3.05
C GLU A 98 17.20 17.60 -3.21
N TYR A 99 16.25 16.85 -3.76
CA TYR A 99 14.96 17.40 -4.17
C TYR A 99 13.80 17.05 -3.24
N CYS A 100 13.93 16.01 -2.40
CA CYS A 100 12.81 15.45 -1.63
C CYS A 100 13.06 15.31 -0.12
N SER A 101 14.12 15.91 0.43
CA SER A 101 14.48 15.78 1.86
C SER A 101 13.43 16.29 2.85
N GLY A 102 12.58 17.24 2.44
CA GLY A 102 11.45 17.74 3.24
C GLY A 102 10.18 16.88 3.17
N VAL A 103 10.16 15.83 2.36
CA VAL A 103 8.94 15.04 2.11
C VAL A 103 8.77 13.97 3.18
N ARG A 104 7.61 13.98 3.84
CA ARG A 104 7.24 12.94 4.81
C ARG A 104 7.11 11.57 4.13
N GLN A 105 7.81 10.59 4.69
CA GLN A 105 7.81 9.19 4.24
C GLN A 105 6.42 8.53 4.30
N GLY A 106 6.26 7.45 3.52
CA GLY A 106 5.03 6.67 3.40
C GLY A 106 4.05 7.19 2.35
N GLN A 107 3.01 6.40 2.07
CA GLN A 107 1.92 6.74 1.13
C GLN A 107 2.41 7.18 -0.27
N GLY A 108 3.53 6.64 -0.74
CA GLY A 108 4.08 6.96 -2.06
C GLY A 108 4.61 8.40 -2.24
N ARG A 109 4.62 9.25 -1.20
CA ARG A 109 4.94 10.68 -1.36
C ARG A 109 6.34 10.96 -1.90
N LEU A 110 7.33 10.16 -1.52
CA LEU A 110 8.69 10.28 -2.05
C LEU A 110 8.78 9.93 -3.53
N LEU A 111 8.07 8.89 -3.96
CA LEU A 111 7.99 8.53 -5.37
C LEU A 111 7.32 9.63 -6.18
N LYS A 112 6.22 10.21 -5.67
CA LYS A 112 5.56 11.36 -6.27
C LYS A 112 6.50 12.56 -6.41
N CYS A 113 7.24 12.90 -5.34
CA CYS A 113 8.21 14.00 -5.38
C CYS A 113 9.29 13.80 -6.46
N LEU A 114 9.80 12.57 -6.62
CA LEU A 114 10.71 12.23 -7.71
C LEU A 114 10.06 12.45 -9.08
N LEU A 115 8.84 11.96 -9.29
CA LEU A 115 8.11 12.12 -10.54
C LEU A 115 7.85 13.60 -10.90
N GLU A 116 7.53 14.43 -9.91
CA GLU A 116 7.34 15.88 -10.08
C GLU A 116 8.64 16.61 -10.44
N ASN A 117 9.78 16.11 -9.96
CA ASN A 117 11.11 16.66 -10.26
C ASN A 117 11.84 15.94 -11.39
N ARG A 118 11.18 15.04 -12.14
CA ARG A 118 11.80 14.12 -13.10
C ARG A 118 12.85 14.75 -14.03
N LYS A 119 12.58 15.97 -14.52
CA LYS A 119 13.49 16.71 -15.44
C LYS A 119 14.82 17.13 -14.81
N LYS A 120 14.90 17.16 -13.49
CA LYS A 120 16.09 17.56 -12.71
C LYS A 120 16.88 16.35 -12.21
N LEU A 121 16.30 15.15 -12.30
CA LEU A 121 16.91 13.95 -11.73
C LEU A 121 18.12 13.52 -12.56
N SER A 122 19.03 12.82 -11.89
CA SER A 122 20.11 12.10 -12.55
C SER A 122 19.59 11.12 -13.61
N SER A 123 20.39 10.87 -14.65
CA SER A 123 20.08 9.87 -15.68
C SER A 123 19.85 8.48 -15.09
N ARG A 124 20.56 8.17 -13.99
CA ARG A 124 20.44 6.90 -13.25
C ARG A 124 19.05 6.77 -12.62
N CYS A 125 18.61 7.80 -11.91
CA CYS A 125 17.29 7.81 -11.29
C CYS A 125 16.15 7.82 -12.32
N ASP A 126 16.23 8.64 -13.38
CA ASP A 126 15.18 8.66 -14.42
C ASP A 126 15.04 7.30 -15.13
N THR A 127 16.17 6.63 -15.38
CA THR A 127 16.20 5.27 -15.93
C THR A 127 15.54 4.29 -14.97
N ALA A 128 15.87 4.35 -13.67
CA ALA A 128 15.26 3.49 -12.67
C ALA A 128 13.74 3.65 -12.58
N LEU A 129 13.25 4.89 -12.56
CA LEU A 129 11.81 5.21 -12.59
C LEU A 129 11.12 4.71 -13.86
N THR A 130 11.83 4.65 -14.98
CA THR A 130 11.32 4.15 -16.25
C THR A 130 11.29 2.62 -16.29
N ASN A 131 12.35 1.95 -15.83
CA ASN A 131 12.45 0.48 -15.82
C ASN A 131 11.36 -0.19 -14.97
N VAL A 132 11.01 0.42 -13.85
CA VAL A 132 9.96 -0.09 -12.95
C VAL A 132 8.56 0.44 -13.29
N ASN A 133 8.44 1.18 -14.39
CA ASN A 133 7.21 1.82 -14.85
C ASN A 133 6.48 2.59 -13.75
N ALA A 134 7.23 3.42 -13.00
CA ALA A 134 6.79 4.07 -11.76
C ALA A 134 5.48 4.89 -11.87
N LYS A 135 5.05 5.27 -13.08
CA LYS A 135 3.78 5.95 -13.35
C LYS A 135 2.53 5.11 -13.01
N ILE A 136 2.66 3.78 -12.92
CA ILE A 136 1.54 2.89 -12.56
C ILE A 136 1.23 2.96 -11.06
N VAL A 137 2.19 3.36 -10.21
CA VAL A 137 2.01 3.43 -8.75
C VAL A 137 1.14 4.62 -8.33
N GLU A 138 0.86 5.56 -9.25
CA GLU A 138 0.10 6.79 -9.00
C GLU A 138 -1.33 6.75 -9.60
N LYS A 139 -1.70 5.70 -10.33
CA LYS A 139 -3.04 5.51 -10.91
C LYS A 139 -3.82 4.46 -10.13
#